data_AF-A0A7S2R3E4-F1
#
_entry.id   AF-A0A7S2R3E4-F1
#
_cell.length_a   1.000
_cell.length_b   1.000
_cell.length_c   1.000
_cell.angle_alpha   90.00
_cell.angle_beta   90.00
_cell.angle_gamma   90.00
#
_symmetry.space_group_name_H-M   'P 1'
#
loop_
_entity.id
_entity.type
_entity.pdbx_description
1 polymer ?
#
loop_
_entity_poly.entity_id
_entity_poly.type
_entity_poly.pdbx_seq_one_letter_code
_entity_poly.pdbx_strand_id
1 'polypeptide(L)'
;CGATVLVGIVIDDSIIVAHLGDSSGVLCGAIKSGNLTEPTVDCIETTKYQEMLKESGWSILEPDDNEVGADISSQFDVGNDETSVGMMGQQPSTDIFWKEIVDIHSPAREDETQRIEAANGWITTETEIPISQLQRMDLFDDDVVDILKRCFSDRFNLDSNAHGSKKFHAEPGRLLHISRICGELAVSRALGDRDFKAASNMPPDRNVDESEDLASVSWDGPFFLDYAENHTRKFLGDVVSSIPETQTFQIHANVFFDEFLLLACDGLWDVMDADDAVRVTRNLIFDKGWSAKEAAARLAELAIHLGSSDNITVILINFRRE
;
A
#
# COMPACT_ATOMS: atom_id res chain seq x y z
N CYS A 1 -3.39 25.28 3.92
CA CYS A 1 -3.69 23.86 4.20
C CYS A 1 -3.50 23.08 2.91
N GLY A 2 -2.87 21.92 3.03
CA GLY A 2 -2.72 20.93 1.97
C GLY A 2 -3.72 19.79 2.13
N ALA A 3 -3.91 19.00 1.07
CA ALA A 3 -4.64 17.75 1.12
C ALA A 3 -4.13 16.77 0.07
N THR A 4 -3.98 15.51 0.47
CA THR A 4 -3.78 14.38 -0.43
C THR A 4 -5.13 13.89 -0.95
N VAL A 5 -5.12 13.22 -2.10
CA VAL A 5 -6.33 12.80 -2.80
C VAL A 5 -6.08 11.46 -3.47
N LEU A 6 -6.97 10.51 -3.21
CA LEU A 6 -7.07 9.24 -3.94
C LEU A 6 -8.53 9.06 -4.38
N VAL A 7 -8.75 8.97 -5.69
CA VAL A 7 -10.09 8.83 -6.28
C VAL A 7 -10.11 7.58 -7.16
N GLY A 8 -11.06 6.69 -6.89
CA GLY A 8 -11.39 5.57 -7.76
C GLY A 8 -12.71 5.82 -8.49
N ILE A 9 -12.71 5.69 -9.81
CA ILE A 9 -13.91 5.73 -10.66
C ILE A 9 -14.08 4.32 -11.25
N VAL A 10 -15.22 3.69 -10.96
CA VAL A 10 -15.56 2.39 -11.53
C VAL A 10 -16.57 2.58 -12.65
N ILE A 11 -16.21 2.17 -13.86
CA ILE A 11 -17.07 2.23 -15.05
C ILE A 11 -17.04 0.85 -15.70
N ASP A 12 -18.19 0.21 -15.78
CA ASP A 12 -18.35 -1.16 -16.30
C ASP A 12 -17.36 -2.12 -15.61
N ASP A 13 -16.46 -2.74 -16.37
CA ASP A 13 -15.41 -3.64 -15.88
C ASP A 13 -14.04 -2.94 -15.74
N SER A 14 -14.01 -1.61 -15.57
CA SER A 14 -12.76 -0.84 -15.47
C SER A 14 -12.73 0.08 -14.26
N ILE A 15 -11.58 0.12 -13.58
CA ILE A 15 -11.29 1.02 -12.47
C ILE A 15 -10.26 2.03 -12.95
N ILE A 16 -10.62 3.30 -12.91
CA ILE A 16 -9.71 4.42 -13.15
C ILE A 16 -9.36 5.02 -11.80
N VAL A 17 -8.08 5.01 -11.45
CA VAL A 17 -7.59 5.60 -10.20
C VAL A 17 -6.84 6.88 -10.55
N ALA A 18 -7.17 7.98 -9.87
CA ALA A 18 -6.42 9.23 -9.93
C ALA A 18 -5.91 9.55 -8.53
N HIS A 19 -4.60 9.80 -8.39
CA HIS A 19 -3.98 9.94 -7.08
C HIS A 19 -2.98 11.11 -7.01
N LEU A 20 -2.86 11.64 -5.81
CA LEU A 20 -2.05 12.80 -5.46
C LEU A 20 -1.64 12.69 -3.98
N GLY A 21 -0.36 12.50 -3.71
CA GLY A 21 0.16 12.29 -2.34
C GLY A 21 0.43 10.82 -2.02
N ASP A 22 0.25 10.46 -0.76
CA ASP A 22 0.70 9.21 -0.11
C ASP A 22 -0.45 8.25 0.28
N SER A 23 -1.70 8.66 0.11
CA SER A 23 -2.83 7.72 0.21
C SER A 23 -2.72 6.65 -0.87
N SER A 24 -2.94 5.39 -0.48
CA SER A 24 -2.71 4.23 -1.33
C SER A 24 -3.88 3.24 -1.28
N GLY A 25 -3.78 2.20 -2.10
CA GLY A 25 -4.75 1.12 -2.11
C GLY A 25 -4.23 -0.15 -2.75
N VAL A 26 -4.94 -1.24 -2.49
CA VAL A 26 -4.63 -2.58 -3.00
C VAL A 26 -5.86 -3.17 -3.67
N LEU A 27 -5.66 -3.73 -4.85
CA LEU A 27 -6.64 -4.56 -5.54
C LEU A 27 -6.33 -6.02 -5.21
N CYS A 28 -7.31 -6.75 -4.70
CA CYS A 28 -7.20 -8.16 -4.37
C CYS A 28 -8.06 -8.99 -5.32
N GLY A 29 -7.49 -10.10 -5.80
CA GLY A 29 -8.21 -11.09 -6.57
C GLY A 29 -7.74 -12.50 -6.26
N ALA A 30 -8.47 -13.48 -6.77
CA ALA A 30 -8.21 -14.88 -6.49
C ALA A 30 -8.34 -15.74 -7.73
N ILE A 31 -7.60 -16.85 -7.74
CA ILE A 31 -7.77 -17.93 -8.71
C ILE A 31 -8.42 -19.12 -8.01
N LYS A 32 -9.58 -19.55 -8.51
CA LYS A 32 -10.21 -20.80 -8.07
C LYS A 32 -9.53 -21.97 -8.78
N SER A 33 -8.76 -22.75 -8.03
CA SER A 33 -8.35 -24.08 -8.51
C SER A 33 -9.58 -25.00 -8.48
N GLY A 34 -10.06 -25.42 -9.65
CA GLY A 34 -11.20 -26.33 -9.77
C GLY A 34 -10.97 -27.65 -9.04
N ASN A 35 -12.05 -28.25 -8.53
CA ASN A 35 -12.02 -29.57 -7.88
C ASN A 35 -11.31 -30.59 -8.76
N LEU A 36 -10.20 -31.11 -8.24
CA LEU A 36 -9.33 -32.12 -8.84
C LEU A 36 -10.09 -33.45 -9.02
N THR A 37 -10.78 -33.64 -10.15
CA THR A 37 -11.19 -34.98 -10.59
C THR A 37 -10.67 -35.35 -11.97
N GLU A 38 -10.18 -34.41 -12.79
CA GLU A 38 -9.48 -34.72 -14.04
C GLU A 38 -8.28 -33.77 -14.25
N PRO A 39 -7.03 -34.27 -14.14
CA PRO A 39 -5.86 -33.46 -14.45
C PRO A 39 -5.63 -33.54 -15.95
N THR A 40 -5.66 -32.43 -16.69
CA THR A 40 -4.77 -32.21 -17.86
C THR A 40 -4.97 -30.89 -18.61
N VAL A 41 -6.06 -30.14 -18.42
CA VAL A 41 -6.28 -28.89 -19.18
C VAL A 41 -6.34 -27.64 -18.29
N ASP A 42 -7.08 -27.67 -17.18
CA ASP A 42 -7.25 -26.49 -16.32
C ASP A 42 -6.00 -26.12 -15.51
N CYS A 43 -5.21 -27.10 -15.05
CA CYS A 43 -4.03 -26.82 -14.23
C CYS A 43 -2.93 -26.07 -15.00
N ILE A 44 -2.76 -26.37 -16.30
CA ILE A 44 -1.78 -25.70 -17.17
C ILE A 44 -2.20 -24.24 -17.40
N GLU A 45 -3.50 -23.99 -17.58
CA GLU A 45 -4.03 -22.63 -17.69
C GLU A 45 -3.82 -21.86 -16.38
N THR A 46 -4.12 -22.45 -15.23
CA THR A 46 -3.89 -21.82 -13.91
C THR A 46 -2.43 -21.43 -13.70
N THR A 47 -1.46 -22.33 -13.93
CA THR A 47 -0.03 -21.99 -13.78
C THR A 47 0.40 -20.87 -14.73
N LYS A 48 -0.08 -20.89 -15.98
CA LYS A 48 0.19 -19.83 -16.95
C LYS A 48 -0.40 -18.49 -16.51
N TYR A 49 -1.61 -18.47 -15.95
CA TYR A 49 -2.23 -17.26 -15.40
C TYR A 49 -1.45 -16.73 -14.19
N GLN A 50 -0.98 -17.59 -13.29
CA GLN A 50 -0.13 -17.19 -12.16
C GLN A 50 1.17 -16.53 -12.63
N GLU A 51 1.84 -17.10 -13.65
CA GLU A 51 3.03 -16.49 -14.25
C GLU A 51 2.71 -15.13 -14.89
N MET A 52 1.62 -15.04 -15.66
CA MET A 52 1.17 -13.78 -16.27
C MET A 52 0.86 -12.70 -15.23
N LEU A 53 0.23 -13.06 -14.10
CA LEU A 53 -0.08 -12.14 -13.01
C LEU A 53 1.21 -11.63 -12.35
N LYS A 54 2.18 -12.51 -12.08
CA LYS A 54 3.50 -12.13 -11.56
C LYS A 54 4.23 -11.18 -12.51
N GLU A 55 4.24 -11.48 -13.81
CA GLU A 55 4.82 -10.59 -14.83
C GLU A 55 4.10 -9.23 -14.90
N SER A 56 2.80 -9.21 -14.58
CA SER A 56 1.97 -8.00 -14.55
C SER A 56 2.04 -7.23 -13.23
N GLY A 57 2.93 -7.63 -12.30
CA GLY A 57 3.17 -6.96 -11.03
C GLY A 57 2.19 -7.31 -9.91
N TRP A 58 1.52 -8.46 -9.98
CA TRP A 58 0.74 -8.99 -8.86
C TRP A 58 1.63 -9.80 -7.91
N SER A 59 1.43 -9.57 -6.63
CA SER A 59 2.02 -10.34 -5.53
C SER A 59 1.11 -11.50 -5.16
N ILE A 60 1.69 -12.64 -4.82
CA ILE A 60 0.96 -13.77 -4.23
C ILE A 60 0.94 -13.61 -2.72
N LEU A 61 -0.23 -13.76 -2.10
CA LEU A 61 -0.34 -13.79 -0.64
C LEU A 61 0.16 -15.15 -0.15
N GLU A 62 1.26 -15.16 0.60
CA GLU A 62 1.83 -16.40 1.13
C GLU A 62 0.94 -16.95 2.27
N PRO A 63 0.70 -18.28 2.31
CA PRO A 63 -0.05 -18.89 3.40
C PRO A 63 0.70 -18.75 4.73
N ASP A 64 -0.03 -18.73 5.84
CA ASP A 64 0.62 -18.63 7.16
C ASP A 64 1.42 -19.90 7.45
N ASP A 65 2.67 -19.75 7.93
CA ASP A 65 3.54 -20.87 8.32
C ASP A 65 2.88 -21.84 9.34
N ASN A 66 1.86 -21.37 10.06
CA ASN A 66 1.09 -22.15 11.01
C ASN A 66 0.22 -23.24 10.36
N GLU A 67 -0.12 -23.15 9.08
CA GLU A 67 -0.88 -24.21 8.39
C GLU A 67 0.00 -25.40 7.97
N VAL A 68 1.31 -25.18 7.76
CA VAL A 68 2.25 -26.24 7.35
C VAL A 68 2.64 -27.15 8.54
N GLY A 69 2.43 -26.69 9.77
CA GLY A 69 2.76 -27.41 11.00
C GLY A 69 1.71 -28.40 11.51
N ALA A 70 0.50 -28.43 10.94
CA ALA A 70 -0.58 -29.29 11.43
C ALA A 70 -0.42 -30.79 11.09
N ASP A 71 0.51 -31.15 10.19
CA ASP A 71 0.69 -32.53 9.72
C ASP A 71 1.85 -33.30 10.40
N ILE A 72 2.56 -32.69 11.36
CA ILE A 72 3.71 -33.33 12.04
C ILE A 72 3.42 -33.88 13.44
N SER A 73 2.17 -33.80 13.93
CA SER A 73 1.80 -34.40 15.23
C SER A 73 1.27 -35.84 15.16
N SER A 74 1.34 -36.52 14.01
CA SER A 74 0.86 -37.91 13.86
C SER A 74 1.92 -39.00 14.13
N GLN A 75 3.15 -38.63 14.47
CA GLN A 75 4.18 -39.59 14.87
C GLN A 75 4.53 -39.46 16.35
N PHE A 76 3.59 -39.77 17.25
CA PHE A 76 3.85 -40.39 18.56
C PHE A 76 2.50 -40.58 19.27
N ASP A 77 1.74 -41.61 18.87
CA ASP A 77 0.79 -42.21 19.79
C ASP A 77 0.76 -43.74 19.61
N VAL A 78 1.12 -44.45 20.67
CA VAL A 78 1.06 -45.91 20.77
C VAL A 78 -0.10 -46.19 21.73
N GLY A 79 -1.28 -46.48 21.19
CA GLY A 79 -2.41 -46.92 22.00
C GLY A 79 -3.75 -46.88 21.29
N ASN A 80 -4.19 -48.05 20.82
CA ASN A 80 -5.57 -48.50 20.53
C ASN A 80 -6.72 -47.48 20.65
N ASP A 81 -7.46 -47.26 19.56
CA ASP A 81 -8.87 -47.69 19.45
C ASP A 81 -9.43 -47.43 18.03
N GLU A 82 -10.14 -48.44 17.49
CA GLU A 82 -10.84 -48.38 16.21
C GLU A 82 -12.06 -47.44 16.30
N THR A 83 -12.04 -46.27 15.65
CA THR A 83 -13.29 -45.60 15.22
C THR A 83 -13.08 -44.70 13.98
N SER A 84 -13.69 -45.11 12.87
CA SER A 84 -14.21 -44.29 11.77
C SER A 84 -13.44 -43.02 11.36
N VAL A 85 -12.52 -43.17 10.40
CA VAL A 85 -11.96 -42.05 9.61
C VAL A 85 -13.06 -41.53 8.68
N GLY A 86 -13.71 -40.44 9.09
CA GLY A 86 -14.49 -39.60 8.18
C GLY A 86 -13.53 -38.87 7.24
N MET A 87 -13.72 -39.03 5.93
CA MET A 87 -12.98 -38.28 4.92
C MET A 87 -13.31 -36.80 5.05
N MET A 88 -12.43 -36.03 5.70
CA MET A 88 -12.39 -34.58 5.57
C MET A 88 -12.01 -34.27 4.11
N GLY A 89 -12.97 -33.73 3.36
CA GLY A 89 -12.70 -33.24 2.01
C GLY A 89 -11.67 -32.11 2.09
N GLN A 90 -10.59 -32.24 1.31
CA GLN A 90 -9.65 -31.15 1.07
C GLN A 90 -10.44 -29.95 0.53
N GLN A 91 -10.40 -28.81 1.22
CA GLN A 91 -10.93 -27.57 0.66
C GLN A 91 -10.10 -27.20 -0.57
N PRO A 92 -10.73 -26.69 -1.65
CA PRO A 92 -10.00 -26.26 -2.84
C PRO A 92 -9.05 -25.11 -2.49
N SER A 93 -7.75 -25.32 -2.71
CA SER A 93 -6.72 -24.29 -2.50
C SER A 93 -6.98 -23.11 -3.45
N THR A 94 -7.33 -21.97 -2.88
CA THR A 94 -7.56 -20.74 -3.64
C THR A 94 -6.32 -19.87 -3.52
N ASP A 95 -5.64 -19.64 -4.63
CA ASP A 95 -4.48 -18.75 -4.64
C ASP A 95 -4.95 -17.30 -4.64
N ILE A 96 -4.36 -16.50 -3.77
CA ILE A 96 -4.76 -15.12 -3.51
C ILE A 96 -3.66 -14.22 -4.04
N PHE A 97 -4.06 -13.21 -4.82
CA PHE A 97 -3.15 -12.24 -5.40
C PHE A 97 -3.59 -10.84 -5.03
N TRP A 98 -2.62 -9.96 -4.83
CA TRP A 98 -2.89 -8.55 -4.65
C TRP A 98 -1.90 -7.69 -5.42
N LYS A 99 -2.31 -6.46 -5.72
CA LYS A 99 -1.49 -5.50 -6.42
C LYS A 99 -1.77 -4.09 -5.90
N GLU A 100 -0.72 -3.31 -5.68
CA GLU A 100 -0.85 -1.88 -5.38
C GLU A 100 -1.41 -1.15 -6.59
N ILE A 101 -2.38 -0.28 -6.36
CA ILE A 101 -3.05 0.46 -7.44
C ILE A 101 -2.33 1.77 -7.80
N VAL A 102 -1.44 2.24 -6.92
CA VAL A 102 -0.73 3.51 -7.06
C VAL A 102 0.66 3.44 -6.41
N ASP A 103 1.62 4.14 -7.01
CA ASP A 103 2.94 4.36 -6.43
C ASP A 103 2.92 5.67 -5.64
N ILE A 104 3.11 5.62 -4.32
CA ILE A 104 3.03 6.82 -3.47
C ILE A 104 3.95 7.95 -3.94
N HIS A 105 3.45 9.19 -3.88
CA HIS A 105 4.22 10.39 -4.23
C HIS A 105 5.09 10.85 -3.07
N SER A 106 6.11 10.05 -2.76
CA SER A 106 7.15 10.43 -1.80
C SER A 106 8.18 11.37 -2.44
N PRO A 107 8.68 12.38 -1.73
CA PRO A 107 9.81 13.19 -2.20
C PRO A 107 11.05 12.35 -2.58
N ALA A 108 11.22 11.17 -1.97
CA ALA A 108 12.33 10.25 -2.28
C ALA A 108 12.19 9.51 -3.63
N ARG A 109 11.03 9.58 -4.30
CA ARG A 109 10.82 8.97 -5.61
C ARG A 109 11.68 9.70 -6.64
N GLU A 110 12.39 8.97 -7.50
CA GLU A 110 13.46 9.53 -8.34
C GLU A 110 12.96 10.64 -9.29
N ASP A 111 11.84 10.42 -9.96
CA ASP A 111 11.20 11.40 -10.84
C ASP A 111 10.71 12.64 -10.07
N GLU A 112 10.16 12.43 -8.87
CA GLU A 112 9.72 13.52 -8.00
C GLU A 112 10.91 14.33 -7.46
N THR A 113 11.99 13.67 -7.05
CA THR A 113 13.25 14.31 -6.64
C THR A 113 13.78 15.20 -7.75
N GLN A 114 13.90 14.68 -8.98
CA GLN A 114 14.37 15.44 -10.13
C GLN A 114 13.49 16.66 -10.40
N ARG A 115 12.16 16.52 -10.30
CA ARG A 115 11.21 17.63 -10.46
C ARG A 115 11.38 18.70 -9.38
N ILE A 116 11.53 18.29 -8.12
CA ILE A 116 11.72 19.19 -6.97
C ILE A 116 13.03 19.97 -7.11
N GLU A 117 14.13 19.30 -7.41
CA GLU A 117 15.44 19.91 -7.60
C GLU A 117 15.47 20.85 -8.82
N ALA A 118 14.81 20.47 -9.92
CA ALA A 118 14.66 21.34 -11.09
C ALA A 118 13.88 22.64 -10.78
N ALA A 119 12.97 22.59 -9.80
CA ALA A 119 12.27 23.77 -9.30
C ALA A 119 13.10 24.59 -8.30
N ASN A 120 14.38 24.26 -8.10
CA ASN A 120 15.27 24.79 -7.07
C ASN A 120 14.77 24.50 -5.64
N GLY A 121 14.04 23.39 -5.45
CA GLY A 121 13.74 22.79 -4.16
C GLY A 121 14.83 21.84 -3.70
N TRP A 122 14.75 21.40 -2.44
CA TRP A 122 15.63 20.38 -1.88
C TRP A 122 14.84 19.38 -1.06
N ILE A 123 15.43 18.21 -0.83
CA ILE A 123 14.84 17.16 0.00
C ILE A 123 15.70 16.98 1.24
N THR A 124 15.04 16.91 2.38
CA THR A 124 15.65 16.52 3.65
C THR A 124 15.15 15.14 4.02
N THR A 125 16.05 14.28 4.49
CA THR A 125 15.70 12.96 5.01
C THR A 125 15.87 12.97 6.52
N GLU A 126 14.79 12.63 7.22
CA GLU A 126 14.74 12.50 8.65
C GLU A 126 14.59 11.03 9.02
N THR A 127 15.16 10.67 10.16
CA THR A 127 14.99 9.32 10.72
C THR A 127 14.25 9.44 12.02
N GLU A 128 13.05 8.86 12.06
CA GLU A 128 12.20 8.83 13.24
C GLU A 128 12.17 7.43 13.84
N ILE A 129 12.13 7.38 15.18
CA ILE A 129 11.86 6.14 15.91
C ILE A 129 10.40 6.24 16.39
N PRO A 130 9.49 5.37 15.94
CA PRO A 130 8.08 5.44 16.27
C PRO A 130 7.79 4.91 17.69
N ILE A 131 8.45 5.48 18.71
CA ILE A 131 8.26 5.10 20.12
C ILE A 131 6.79 5.27 20.53
N SER A 132 6.16 6.32 20.03
CA SER A 132 4.77 6.62 20.36
C SER A 132 3.80 5.57 19.80
N GLN A 133 4.11 4.96 18.65
CA GLN A 133 3.34 3.85 18.08
C GLN A 133 3.37 2.64 19.04
N LEU A 134 4.56 2.24 19.47
CA LEU A 134 4.74 1.13 20.43
C LEU A 134 3.99 1.35 21.74
N GLN A 135 3.90 2.59 22.22
CA GLN A 135 3.16 2.92 23.45
C GLN A 135 1.64 2.82 23.30
N ARG A 136 1.12 3.00 22.09
CA ARG A 136 -0.33 2.95 21.79
C ARG A 136 -0.81 1.56 21.41
N MET A 137 0.11 0.65 21.10
CA MET A 137 -0.24 -0.70 20.65
C MET A 137 -1.07 -1.46 21.68
N ASP A 138 -2.19 -2.01 21.22
CA ASP A 138 -3.04 -2.89 22.02
C ASP A 138 -2.64 -4.36 21.79
N LEU A 139 -1.86 -4.90 22.73
CA LEU A 139 -1.40 -6.29 22.68
C LEU A 139 -2.46 -7.30 23.15
N PHE A 140 -3.67 -6.85 23.49
CA PHE A 140 -4.80 -7.74 23.80
C PHE A 140 -5.68 -8.04 22.58
N ASP A 141 -5.44 -7.35 21.46
CA ASP A 141 -6.08 -7.65 20.20
C ASP A 141 -5.31 -8.78 19.48
N ASP A 142 -5.99 -9.92 19.25
CA ASP A 142 -5.38 -11.09 18.62
C ASP A 142 -4.87 -10.79 17.19
N ASP A 143 -5.58 -9.94 16.42
CA ASP A 143 -5.17 -9.56 15.07
C ASP A 143 -3.88 -8.73 15.11
N VAL A 144 -3.71 -7.86 16.13
CA VAL A 144 -2.46 -7.12 16.35
C VAL A 144 -1.34 -8.09 16.63
N VAL A 145 -1.53 -9.04 17.56
CA VAL A 145 -0.50 -10.01 17.93
C VAL A 145 -0.07 -10.84 16.72
N ASP A 146 -1.00 -11.24 15.85
CA ASP A 146 -0.70 -12.03 14.67
C ASP A 146 -0.01 -11.23 13.56
N ILE A 147 -0.34 -9.95 13.38
CA ILE A 147 0.42 -9.02 12.52
C ILE A 147 1.85 -8.86 13.04
N LEU A 148 2.00 -8.59 14.35
CA LEU A 148 3.31 -8.43 14.98
C LEU A 148 4.17 -9.68 14.81
N LYS A 149 3.62 -10.87 15.06
CA LYS A 149 4.33 -12.14 14.88
C LYS A 149 4.88 -12.28 13.46
N ARG A 150 4.07 -11.98 12.44
CA ARG A 150 4.49 -12.08 11.03
C ARG A 150 5.61 -11.10 10.71
N CYS A 151 5.43 -9.83 11.07
CA CYS A 151 6.47 -8.81 10.96
C CYS A 151 7.80 -9.21 11.62
N PHE A 152 7.76 -9.89 12.77
CA PHE A 152 8.97 -10.34 13.47
C PHE A 152 9.57 -11.63 12.89
N SER A 153 8.74 -12.58 12.43
CA SER A 153 9.21 -13.83 11.80
C SER A 153 10.08 -13.54 10.58
N ASP A 154 9.70 -12.55 9.78
CA ASP A 154 10.49 -12.13 8.60
C ASP A 154 11.88 -11.62 8.98
N ARG A 155 12.08 -11.08 10.20
CA ARG A 155 13.41 -10.65 10.69
C ARG A 155 14.33 -11.80 11.05
N PHE A 156 13.79 -12.95 11.43
CA PHE A 156 14.59 -14.11 11.81
C PHE A 156 14.91 -15.03 10.61
N ASN A 157 14.13 -14.93 9.52
CA ASN A 157 14.38 -15.61 8.26
C ASN A 157 15.40 -14.88 7.35
N LEU A 158 16.54 -14.48 7.91
CA LEU A 158 17.65 -13.80 7.21
C LEU A 158 18.41 -14.70 6.19
N ASP A 159 18.03 -15.96 6.01
CA ASP A 159 18.79 -16.95 5.22
C ASP A 159 18.28 -17.21 3.79
N SER A 160 17.24 -16.52 3.31
CA SER A 160 16.83 -16.58 1.89
C SER A 160 17.27 -15.34 1.12
N ASN A 161 18.43 -15.45 0.48
CA ASN A 161 18.85 -14.66 -0.69
C ASN A 161 17.92 -14.88 -1.92
N ALA A 162 16.61 -14.94 -1.73
CA ALA A 162 15.64 -15.26 -2.76
C ALA A 162 14.56 -14.18 -2.82
N HIS A 163 14.63 -13.40 -3.89
CA HIS A 163 13.59 -12.54 -4.46
C HIS A 163 13.27 -11.25 -3.69
N GLY A 164 13.89 -10.16 -4.18
CA GLY A 164 13.45 -8.76 -4.10
C GLY A 164 12.85 -8.31 -2.77
N SER A 165 13.59 -7.49 -2.01
CA SER A 165 13.11 -6.85 -0.78
C SER A 165 11.63 -6.46 -0.87
N LYS A 166 10.73 -7.27 -0.30
CA LYS A 166 9.35 -6.86 -0.06
C LYS A 166 9.46 -5.59 0.78
N LYS A 167 8.97 -4.47 0.23
CA LYS A 167 8.97 -3.19 0.94
C LYS A 167 7.89 -3.26 2.00
N PHE A 168 8.22 -3.78 3.17
CA PHE A 168 7.32 -3.75 4.32
C PHE A 168 7.25 -2.32 4.85
N HIS A 169 6.09 -1.66 4.68
CA HIS A 169 5.91 -0.26 5.07
C HIS A 169 5.62 -0.09 6.58
N ALA A 170 5.20 -1.16 7.27
CA ALA A 170 4.49 -1.09 8.54
C ALA A 170 5.17 -1.78 9.74
N GLU A 171 6.46 -2.08 9.66
CA GLU A 171 7.13 -2.86 10.69
C GLU A 171 7.29 -2.13 12.05
N PRO A 172 6.76 -2.69 13.16
CA PRO A 172 6.97 -2.18 14.51
C PRO A 172 8.45 -2.12 14.89
N GLY A 173 8.96 -0.93 15.21
CA GLY A 173 10.35 -0.73 15.62
C GLY A 173 11.36 -0.54 14.48
N ARG A 174 10.90 -0.29 13.25
CA ARG A 174 11.74 0.20 12.16
C ARG A 174 12.12 1.67 12.40
N LEU A 175 13.32 2.05 11.95
CA LEU A 175 13.68 3.46 11.75
C LEU A 175 12.89 3.98 10.54
N LEU A 176 11.96 4.88 10.78
CA LEU A 176 11.16 5.50 9.73
C LEU A 176 12.03 6.54 9.02
N HIS A 177 12.28 6.33 7.73
CA HIS A 177 12.97 7.31 6.90
C HIS A 177 11.92 8.17 6.19
N ILE A 178 11.73 9.38 6.71
CA ILE A 178 10.76 10.33 6.16
C ILE A 178 11.53 11.31 5.29
N SER A 179 11.10 11.48 4.05
CA SER A 179 11.67 12.49 3.14
C SER A 179 10.72 13.66 3.04
N ARG A 180 11.22 14.88 3.27
CA ARG A 180 10.43 16.10 3.26
C ARG A 180 10.94 17.07 2.20
N ILE A 181 10.00 17.73 1.52
CA ILE A 181 10.28 18.86 0.65
C ILE A 181 10.65 20.05 1.51
N CYS A 182 11.84 20.58 1.26
CA CYS A 182 12.39 21.77 1.90
C CYS A 182 12.37 21.71 3.45
N GLY A 183 12.39 20.53 4.06
CA GLY A 183 12.26 20.37 5.52
C GLY A 183 10.84 20.25 6.04
N GLU A 184 9.81 20.52 5.22
CA GLU A 184 8.45 20.75 5.74
C GLU A 184 7.47 19.64 5.35
N LEU A 185 7.27 19.40 4.05
CA LEU A 185 6.18 18.55 3.57
C LEU A 185 6.64 17.14 3.22
N ALA A 186 6.02 16.12 3.83
CA ALA A 186 6.36 14.70 3.59
C ALA A 186 5.82 14.13 2.26
N VAL A 187 5.06 14.93 1.49
CA VAL A 187 4.48 14.55 0.20
C VAL A 187 5.02 15.40 -0.93
N SER A 188 5.21 14.81 -2.11
CA SER A 188 5.69 15.56 -3.28
C SER A 188 4.58 16.18 -4.11
N ARG A 189 3.34 15.68 -3.93
CA ARG A 189 2.15 16.17 -4.62
C ARG A 189 0.98 16.33 -3.65
N ALA A 190 0.28 17.45 -3.73
CA ALA A 190 -0.87 17.75 -2.90
C ALA A 190 -1.74 18.85 -3.53
N LEU A 191 -3.03 18.89 -3.17
CA LEU A 191 -3.88 20.06 -3.38
C LEU A 191 -3.59 21.08 -2.27
N GLY A 192 -3.81 22.38 -2.54
CA GLY A 192 -3.49 23.41 -1.54
C GLY A 192 -2.01 23.76 -1.49
N ASP A 193 -1.41 23.84 -0.30
CA ASP A 193 0.02 24.16 -0.07
C ASP A 193 0.55 25.28 -0.96
N ARG A 194 -0.21 26.38 -0.95
CA ARG A 194 0.00 27.54 -1.82
C ARG A 194 1.44 28.06 -1.79
N ASP A 195 2.06 27.99 -0.62
CA ASP A 195 3.42 28.48 -0.37
C ASP A 195 4.49 27.69 -1.16
N PHE A 196 4.16 26.53 -1.73
CA PHE A 196 5.07 25.69 -2.51
C PHE A 196 4.76 25.67 -4.02
N LYS A 197 3.88 26.56 -4.50
CA LYS A 197 3.36 26.56 -5.88
C LYS A 197 3.62 27.85 -6.62
N ALA A 198 4.36 27.78 -7.71
CA ALA A 198 4.55 28.88 -8.65
C ALA A 198 3.23 29.42 -9.18
N ALA A 199 2.25 28.55 -9.46
CA ALA A 199 0.94 28.97 -9.96
C ALA A 199 0.24 30.00 -9.06
N SER A 200 0.60 30.04 -7.77
CA SER A 200 0.03 30.99 -6.79
C SER A 200 0.95 32.16 -6.44
N ASN A 201 2.26 32.02 -6.64
CA ASN A 201 3.27 32.98 -6.17
C ASN A 201 3.95 33.75 -7.32
N MET A 202 3.86 33.27 -8.57
CA MET A 202 4.34 34.01 -9.73
C MET A 202 3.33 35.10 -10.16
N PRO A 203 3.81 36.23 -10.71
CA PRO A 203 2.95 37.28 -11.25
C PRO A 203 2.11 36.77 -12.44
N PRO A 204 0.87 37.28 -12.61
CA PRO A 204 -0.09 36.75 -13.58
C PRO A 204 0.20 37.08 -15.06
N ASP A 205 1.08 38.05 -15.34
CA ASP A 205 1.32 38.57 -16.69
C ASP A 205 2.51 37.84 -17.35
N ARG A 206 2.25 36.62 -17.83
CA ARG A 206 3.28 35.72 -18.37
C ARG A 206 3.21 35.70 -19.90
N ASN A 207 3.93 36.61 -20.56
CA ASN A 207 4.31 36.42 -21.96
C ASN A 207 5.65 35.69 -21.97
N VAL A 208 5.65 34.40 -22.32
CA VAL A 208 6.88 33.60 -22.39
C VAL A 208 7.58 33.94 -23.71
N ASP A 209 8.41 34.97 -23.70
CA ASP A 209 9.45 35.13 -24.73
C ASP A 209 10.65 34.26 -24.34
N GLU A 210 11.12 33.42 -25.25
CA GLU A 210 12.19 32.42 -25.04
C GLU A 210 13.59 33.02 -24.73
N SER A 211 13.68 34.32 -24.49
CA SER A 211 14.94 35.06 -24.29
C SER A 211 15.08 35.77 -22.94
N GLU A 212 14.20 35.55 -21.96
CA GLU A 212 14.24 36.29 -20.69
C GLU A 212 15.08 35.63 -19.57
N ASP A 213 15.71 36.50 -18.76
CA ASP A 213 16.54 36.15 -17.60
C ASP A 213 15.78 35.32 -16.57
N LEU A 214 16.44 34.35 -15.91
CA LEU A 214 15.91 33.49 -14.83
C LEU A 214 15.18 34.24 -13.69
N ALA A 215 15.45 35.54 -13.52
CA ALA A 215 14.79 36.41 -12.56
C ALA A 215 13.32 36.72 -12.91
N SER A 216 12.92 36.60 -14.18
CA SER A 216 11.54 36.77 -14.66
C SER A 216 10.68 35.51 -14.47
N VAL A 217 11.32 34.34 -14.35
CA VAL A 217 10.67 33.02 -14.29
C VAL A 217 10.71 32.41 -12.88
N SER A 218 11.07 33.19 -11.87
CA SER A 218 11.16 32.72 -10.48
C SER A 218 10.24 33.47 -9.53
N TRP A 219 9.86 32.82 -8.44
CA TRP A 219 9.07 33.42 -7.36
C TRP A 219 9.84 33.34 -6.03
N ASP A 220 9.59 34.31 -5.13
CA ASP A 220 10.23 34.36 -3.83
C ASP A 220 9.65 33.27 -2.91
N GLY A 221 10.52 32.43 -2.36
CA GLY A 221 10.13 31.34 -1.53
C GLY A 221 9.59 31.75 -0.14
N PRO A 222 8.94 30.82 0.58
CA PRO A 222 8.37 31.12 1.89
C PRO A 222 9.43 31.46 2.94
N PHE A 223 9.21 32.55 3.68
CA PHE A 223 10.15 33.06 4.68
C PHE A 223 10.44 32.11 5.85
N PHE A 224 9.58 31.12 6.07
CA PHE A 224 9.71 30.16 7.18
C PHE A 224 10.66 29.00 6.86
N LEU A 225 11.08 28.82 5.60
CA LEU A 225 12.01 27.75 5.23
C LEU A 225 13.43 28.05 5.71
N ASP A 226 14.13 27.01 6.15
CA ASP A 226 15.55 27.08 6.51
C ASP A 226 16.43 26.93 5.26
N TYR A 227 16.66 28.05 4.58
CA TYR A 227 17.47 28.09 3.37
C TYR A 227 18.95 27.91 3.65
N ALA A 228 19.61 27.03 2.88
CA ALA A 228 21.06 26.95 2.85
C ALA A 228 21.69 28.31 2.47
N GLU A 229 22.89 28.61 2.97
CA GLU A 229 23.56 29.91 2.79
C GLU A 229 23.76 30.30 1.32
N ASN A 230 23.95 29.31 0.45
CA ASN A 230 24.15 29.47 -0.99
C ASN A 230 22.84 29.48 -1.79
N HIS A 231 21.69 29.29 -1.15
CA HIS A 231 20.40 29.22 -1.83
C HIS A 231 19.87 30.62 -2.17
N THR A 232 19.35 30.79 -3.38
CA THR A 232 18.87 32.08 -3.92
C THR A 232 17.56 32.56 -3.27
N ARG A 233 16.90 31.69 -2.49
CA ARG A 233 15.55 31.86 -1.90
C ARG A 233 14.45 32.06 -2.95
N LYS A 234 14.72 31.66 -4.19
CA LYS A 234 13.79 31.75 -5.30
C LYS A 234 13.55 30.36 -5.89
N PHE A 235 12.32 30.10 -6.29
CA PHE A 235 11.92 28.82 -6.88
C PHE A 235 11.54 28.98 -8.35
N LEU A 236 11.74 27.91 -9.12
CA LEU A 236 11.58 27.85 -10.58
C LEU A 236 10.45 26.87 -10.94
N GLY A 237 9.22 27.18 -10.52
CA GLY A 237 8.05 26.33 -10.76
C GLY A 237 7.41 25.80 -9.47
N ASP A 238 6.54 24.81 -9.62
CA ASP A 238 5.85 24.14 -8.51
C ASP A 238 6.79 23.13 -7.85
N VAL A 239 7.14 23.38 -6.59
CA VAL A 239 7.92 22.43 -5.78
C VAL A 239 7.01 21.27 -5.36
N VAL A 240 5.77 21.58 -4.98
CA VAL A 240 4.70 20.59 -4.75
C VAL A 240 3.72 20.62 -5.92
N SER A 241 3.58 19.50 -6.63
CA SER A 241 2.69 19.42 -7.80
C SER A 241 1.23 19.22 -7.38
N SER A 242 0.29 19.82 -8.11
CA SER A 242 -1.14 19.52 -8.02
C SER A 242 -1.65 18.63 -9.17
N ILE A 243 -0.74 18.08 -9.97
CA ILE A 243 -1.08 17.24 -11.12
C ILE A 243 -1.16 15.77 -10.65
N PRO A 244 -2.35 15.14 -10.72
CA PRO A 244 -2.51 13.76 -10.30
C PRO A 244 -1.89 12.79 -11.31
N GLU A 245 -1.47 11.63 -10.83
CA GLU A 245 -1.16 10.47 -11.66
C GLU A 245 -2.38 9.57 -11.78
N THR A 246 -2.64 9.07 -12.99
CA THR A 246 -3.79 8.23 -13.30
C THR A 246 -3.37 6.85 -13.73
N GLN A 247 -4.01 5.83 -13.17
CA GLN A 247 -3.84 4.42 -13.55
C GLN A 247 -5.19 3.83 -13.92
N THR A 248 -5.20 2.80 -14.78
CA THR A 248 -6.41 2.10 -15.18
C THR A 248 -6.21 0.60 -15.05
N PHE A 249 -7.16 -0.04 -14.38
CA PHE A 249 -7.17 -1.47 -14.12
C PHE A 249 -8.42 -2.08 -14.72
N GLN A 250 -8.28 -3.25 -15.32
CA GLN A 250 -9.43 -4.06 -15.74
C GLN A 250 -9.86 -4.94 -14.58
N ILE A 251 -11.17 -5.01 -14.33
CA ILE A 251 -11.78 -5.95 -13.40
C ILE A 251 -11.97 -7.27 -14.13
N HIS A 252 -11.33 -8.30 -13.61
CA HIS A 252 -11.39 -9.66 -14.13
C HIS A 252 -12.50 -10.43 -13.44
N ALA A 253 -13.13 -11.32 -14.20
CA ALA A 253 -14.20 -12.17 -13.70
C ALA A 253 -14.20 -13.57 -14.33
N ASN A 254 -13.02 -14.03 -14.76
CA ASN A 254 -12.83 -15.31 -15.43
C ASN A 254 -12.08 -16.29 -14.51
N VAL A 255 -10.99 -16.91 -14.97
CA VAL A 255 -10.10 -17.76 -14.16
C VAL A 255 -9.56 -16.99 -12.95
N PHE A 256 -9.25 -15.71 -13.16
CA PHE A 256 -8.95 -14.74 -12.12
C PHE A 256 -10.17 -13.85 -11.89
N PHE A 257 -10.58 -13.70 -10.64
CA PHE A 257 -11.66 -12.79 -10.28
C PHE A 257 -11.19 -11.82 -9.20
N ASP A 258 -11.42 -10.54 -9.43
CA ASP A 258 -11.16 -9.51 -8.42
C ASP A 258 -12.21 -9.62 -7.31
N GLU A 259 -11.75 -9.68 -6.07
CA GLU A 259 -12.58 -9.87 -4.87
C GLU A 259 -12.96 -8.53 -4.25
N PHE A 260 -11.98 -7.65 -4.05
CA PHE A 260 -12.20 -6.33 -3.46
C PHE A 260 -11.10 -5.33 -3.82
N LEU A 261 -11.44 -4.05 -3.70
CA LEU A 261 -10.53 -2.92 -3.74
C LEU A 261 -10.53 -2.24 -2.37
N LEU A 262 -9.36 -2.13 -1.76
CA LEU A 262 -9.13 -1.45 -0.49
C LEU A 262 -8.35 -0.16 -0.74
N LEU A 263 -8.90 0.97 -0.30
CA LEU A 263 -8.26 2.29 -0.35
C LEU A 263 -8.13 2.83 1.07
N ALA A 264 -6.99 3.42 1.41
CA ALA A 264 -6.84 4.08 2.70
C ALA A 264 -5.80 5.21 2.65
N CYS A 265 -5.85 6.10 3.62
CA CYS A 265 -4.76 7.04 3.87
C CYS A 265 -3.57 6.35 4.55
N ASP A 266 -2.44 7.06 4.56
CA ASP A 266 -1.20 6.73 5.28
C ASP A 266 -1.43 6.27 6.73
N GLY A 267 -2.41 6.84 7.44
CA GLY A 267 -2.76 6.40 8.79
C GLY A 267 -3.03 4.89 8.94
N LEU A 268 -3.49 4.19 7.90
CA LEU A 268 -3.54 2.72 7.87
C LEU A 268 -2.19 2.12 7.44
N TRP A 269 -1.63 2.60 6.33
CA TRP A 269 -0.46 2.01 5.66
C TRP A 269 0.86 2.17 6.44
N ASP A 270 0.94 3.15 7.34
CA ASP A 270 2.08 3.36 8.24
C ASP A 270 2.20 2.25 9.30
N VAL A 271 1.10 1.55 9.58
CA VAL A 271 1.02 0.54 10.66
C VAL A 271 0.56 -0.83 10.19
N MET A 272 0.12 -0.97 8.95
CA MET A 272 -0.27 -2.24 8.34
C MET A 272 0.20 -2.32 6.89
N ASP A 273 0.83 -3.43 6.51
CA ASP A 273 1.26 -3.64 5.13
C ASP A 273 0.12 -4.20 4.25
N ALA A 274 0.38 -4.28 2.95
CA ALA A 274 -0.59 -4.78 1.99
C ALA A 274 -0.96 -6.26 2.20
N ASP A 275 0.00 -7.12 2.55
CA ASP A 275 -0.23 -8.54 2.79
C ASP A 275 -1.19 -8.75 3.98
N ASP A 276 -0.95 -8.06 5.10
CA ASP A 276 -1.77 -8.07 6.30
C ASP A 276 -3.14 -7.48 6.05
N ALA A 277 -3.20 -6.32 5.38
CA ALA A 277 -4.45 -5.67 5.05
C ALA A 277 -5.34 -6.58 4.18
N VAL A 278 -4.77 -7.24 3.17
CA VAL A 278 -5.50 -8.19 2.31
C VAL A 278 -5.98 -9.40 3.10
N ARG A 279 -5.12 -10.00 3.94
CA ARG A 279 -5.45 -11.18 4.74
C ARG A 279 -6.57 -10.91 5.72
N VAL A 280 -6.45 -9.83 6.51
CA VAL A 280 -7.47 -9.42 7.46
C VAL A 280 -8.77 -9.12 6.73
N THR A 281 -8.73 -8.32 5.66
CA THR A 281 -9.93 -7.99 4.87
C THR A 281 -10.64 -9.25 4.37
N ARG A 282 -9.88 -10.20 3.81
CA ARG A 282 -10.44 -11.44 3.27
C ARG A 282 -11.06 -12.30 4.38
N ASN A 283 -10.38 -12.45 5.52
CA ASN A 283 -10.91 -13.18 6.67
C ASN A 283 -12.24 -12.58 7.16
N LEU A 284 -12.31 -11.24 7.25
CA LEU A 284 -13.53 -10.56 7.68
C LEU A 284 -14.68 -10.79 6.69
N ILE A 285 -14.45 -10.62 5.39
CA ILE A 285 -15.52 -10.68 4.37
C ILE A 285 -15.95 -12.12 4.05
N PHE A 286 -14.99 -13.03 3.85
CA PHE A 286 -15.25 -14.35 3.29
C PHE A 286 -15.39 -15.44 4.36
N ASP A 287 -14.57 -15.39 5.41
CA ASP A 287 -14.61 -16.42 6.47
C ASP A 287 -15.64 -16.06 7.54
N LYS A 288 -15.62 -14.81 8.01
CA LYS A 288 -16.55 -14.30 9.03
C LYS A 288 -17.85 -13.76 8.45
N GLY A 289 -17.91 -13.52 7.14
CA GLY A 289 -19.13 -13.10 6.45
C GLY A 289 -19.55 -11.64 6.70
N TRP A 290 -18.63 -10.78 7.10
CA TRP A 290 -18.91 -9.38 7.42
C TRP A 290 -19.21 -8.56 6.17
N SER A 291 -19.97 -7.47 6.35
CA SER A 291 -20.15 -6.47 5.30
C SER A 291 -18.87 -5.68 5.05
N ALA A 292 -18.73 -5.11 3.84
CA ALA A 292 -17.60 -4.24 3.52
C ALA A 292 -17.46 -3.05 4.48
N LYS A 293 -18.59 -2.54 5.00
CA LYS A 293 -18.59 -1.46 5.99
C LYS A 293 -18.00 -1.90 7.34
N GLU A 294 -18.39 -3.07 7.82
CA GLU A 294 -17.87 -3.62 9.09
C GLU A 294 -16.39 -3.97 8.95
N ALA A 295 -15.99 -4.55 7.83
CA ALA A 295 -14.59 -4.85 7.56
C ALA A 295 -13.73 -3.57 7.48
N ALA A 296 -14.18 -2.53 6.78
CA ALA A 296 -13.48 -1.25 6.74
C ALA A 296 -13.37 -0.58 8.12
N ALA A 297 -14.44 -0.63 8.92
CA ALA A 297 -14.41 -0.11 10.29
C ALA A 297 -13.42 -0.87 11.17
N ARG A 298 -13.34 -2.19 11.00
CA ARG A 298 -12.38 -3.03 11.73
C ARG A 298 -10.94 -2.79 11.31
N LEU A 299 -10.66 -2.58 10.03
CA LEU A 299 -9.32 -2.19 9.57
C LEU A 299 -8.89 -0.85 10.18
N ALA A 300 -9.81 0.12 10.27
CA ALA A 300 -9.52 1.39 10.90
C ALA A 300 -9.27 1.25 12.42
N GLU A 301 -10.07 0.44 13.12
CA GLU A 301 -9.85 0.10 14.53
C GLU A 301 -8.51 -0.62 14.73
N LEU A 302 -8.19 -1.57 13.86
CA LEU A 302 -6.94 -2.33 13.92
C LEU A 302 -5.72 -1.42 13.72
N ALA A 303 -5.81 -0.41 12.84
CA ALA A 303 -4.75 0.61 12.71
C ALA A 303 -4.55 1.41 14.01
N ILE A 304 -5.63 1.75 14.72
CA ILE A 304 -5.54 2.39 16.04
C ILE A 304 -4.86 1.44 17.04
N HIS A 305 -5.24 0.17 17.05
CA HIS A 305 -4.65 -0.84 17.93
C HIS A 305 -3.20 -1.18 17.57
N LEU A 306 -2.78 -1.00 16.31
CA LEU A 306 -1.39 -1.05 15.87
C LEU A 306 -0.60 0.24 16.18
N GLY A 307 -1.26 1.20 16.84
CA GLY A 307 -0.63 2.39 17.39
C GLY A 307 -0.52 3.56 16.43
N SER A 308 -1.29 3.58 15.34
CA SER A 308 -1.31 4.70 14.39
C SER A 308 -1.56 6.03 15.11
N SER A 309 -0.79 7.04 14.73
CA SER A 309 -0.89 8.39 15.28
C SER A 309 -1.58 9.38 14.35
N ASP A 310 -1.96 8.95 13.15
CA ASP A 310 -2.61 9.80 12.16
C ASP A 310 -4.12 9.60 12.11
N ASN A 311 -4.80 10.43 11.32
CA ASN A 311 -6.18 10.24 10.93
C ASN A 311 -6.27 9.01 10.01
N ILE A 312 -7.28 8.18 10.27
CA ILE A 312 -7.46 6.92 9.56
C ILE A 312 -8.77 6.96 8.81
N THR A 313 -8.69 6.76 7.50
CA THR A 313 -9.83 6.64 6.60
C THR A 313 -9.63 5.41 5.74
N VAL A 314 -10.63 4.54 5.71
CA VAL A 314 -10.60 3.28 4.95
C VAL A 314 -11.86 3.18 4.12
N ILE A 315 -11.71 2.85 2.83
CA ILE A 315 -12.79 2.58 1.89
C ILE A 315 -12.56 1.18 1.33
N LEU A 316 -13.57 0.34 1.47
CA LEU A 316 -13.56 -1.02 0.98
C LEU A 316 -14.70 -1.23 -0.01
N ILE A 317 -14.34 -1.65 -1.23
CA ILE A 317 -15.28 -1.96 -2.31
C ILE A 317 -15.20 -3.47 -2.51
N ASN A 318 -16.29 -4.18 -2.20
CA ASN A 318 -16.39 -5.60 -2.46
C ASN A 318 -17.02 -5.82 -3.84
N PHE A 319 -16.35 -6.56 -4.73
CA PHE A 319 -16.80 -6.84 -6.09
C PHE A 319 -17.74 -8.05 -6.19
N ARG A 320 -18.25 -8.58 -5.07
CA ARG A 320 -19.24 -9.67 -5.02
C ARG A 320 -20.29 -9.47 -6.11
N ARG A 321 -20.29 -10.39 -7.08
CA ARG A 321 -21.36 -10.55 -8.06
C ARG A 321 -22.45 -11.40 -7.42
N GLU A 322 -23.66 -10.85 -7.32
CA GLU A 322 -24.88 -11.59 -6.97
C GLU A 322 -25.16 -12.70 -7.99
#